data_AF-A0A9X4LHE8-F1
#
_entry.id   AF-A0A9X4LHE8-F1
#
_cell.length_a   1.000
_cell.length_b   1.000
_cell.length_c   1.000
_cell.angle_alpha   90.00
_cell.angle_beta   90.00
_cell.angle_gamma   90.00
#
_symmetry.space_group_name_H-M   'P 1'
#
loop_
_entity.id
_entity.type
_entity.pdbx_description
1 polymer ?
#
loop_
_entity_poly.entity_id
_entity_poly.type
_entity_poly.pdbx_seq_one_letter_code
_entity_poly.pdbx_strand_id
1 'polypeptide(L)'
;MDHLACFTPADLAGSPPPDFTPFRWKLLAQGDSWFSNARAKLNAHANLLQELVFKSATAAVNCAGTGNALSHMVDLQSSPDFVRLLAGADAPAWDGVLLSVGGNDLIAAARTPAQNWNGEPIPLELRLLRRQTEWGPPSAGVARYFSEPGWATYAGYLRANVKHLLSLRDQGPSAGKPVFMHCYAVPMPRPAGAESNDDLGAASGPWLYPALKAYGVPSADWAAVSRLMVFHLAQLLKSMAADKVAFPGLFVFDSTTVPLALAAPGSTGISGDWHNEIHLNHSGCFKIARAWSEAIEMVLEGRHLIPAPTGRKGRGGGQSSS
;
A
#
# COMPACT_ATOMS: atom_id res chain seq x y z
N MET A 1 0.62 24.85 -0.48
CA MET A 1 0.45 23.45 -0.09
C MET A 1 1.60 23.15 0.81
N ASP A 2 1.31 22.63 1.99
CA ASP A 2 2.29 22.41 3.04
C ASP A 2 2.49 20.90 3.21
N HIS A 3 3.72 20.49 3.51
CA HIS A 3 3.99 19.10 3.82
C HIS A 3 3.25 18.66 5.08
N LEU A 4 2.88 17.38 5.12
CA LEU A 4 2.32 16.74 6.30
C LEU A 4 3.29 16.87 7.48
N ALA A 5 2.87 17.51 8.56
CA ALA A 5 3.63 17.50 9.80
C ALA A 5 3.58 16.11 10.42
N CYS A 6 4.70 15.38 10.37
CA CYS A 6 4.80 14.02 10.87
C CYS A 6 5.41 14.00 12.28
N PHE A 7 4.67 13.43 13.23
CA PHE A 7 5.11 13.19 14.60
C PHE A 7 5.21 11.69 14.86
N THR A 8 6.00 11.29 15.83
CA THR A 8 6.07 9.91 16.33
C THR A 8 5.25 9.76 17.62
N PRO A 9 4.86 8.53 17.99
CA PRO A 9 4.32 8.24 19.32
C PRO A 9 5.18 8.75 20.48
N ALA A 10 6.51 8.78 20.32
CA ALA A 10 7.42 9.31 21.32
C ALA A 10 7.32 10.83 21.47
N ASP A 11 7.08 11.56 20.38
CA ASP A 11 6.90 13.02 20.43
C ASP A 11 5.67 13.39 21.27
N LEU A 12 4.59 12.60 21.19
CA LEU A 12 3.39 12.78 22.02
C LEU A 12 3.66 12.62 23.53
N ALA A 13 4.65 11.80 23.90
CA ALA A 13 5.03 11.59 25.29
C ALA A 13 6.03 12.66 25.79
N GLY A 14 6.50 13.55 24.91
CA GLY A 14 7.40 14.64 25.24
C GLY A 14 6.76 15.72 26.12
N SER A 15 7.60 16.59 26.69
CA SER A 15 7.17 17.74 27.48
C SER A 15 7.83 19.03 26.98
N PRO A 16 7.08 19.99 26.41
CA PRO A 16 5.64 19.91 26.14
C PRO A 16 5.33 18.94 24.98
N PRO A 17 4.12 18.32 24.95
CA PRO A 17 3.68 17.57 23.79
C PRO A 17 3.43 18.50 22.59
N PRO A 18 3.41 17.97 21.34
CA PRO A 18 3.07 18.75 20.16
C PRO A 18 1.71 19.44 20.29
N ASP A 19 1.66 20.73 19.94
CA ASP A 19 0.40 21.46 19.84
C ASP A 19 -0.29 21.13 18.52
N PHE A 20 -1.43 20.43 18.61
CA PHE A 20 -2.23 20.10 17.44
C PHE A 20 -3.27 21.18 17.06
N THR A 21 -3.42 22.24 17.87
CA THR A 21 -4.41 23.31 17.64
C THR A 21 -4.30 23.97 16.26
N PRO A 22 -3.10 24.21 15.70
CA PRO A 22 -2.97 24.85 14.39
C PRO A 22 -3.39 23.98 13.20
N PHE A 23 -3.52 22.66 13.39
CA PHE A 23 -3.78 21.74 12.29
C PHE A 23 -5.28 21.54 12.09
N ARG A 24 -5.72 21.72 10.84
CA ARG A 24 -7.11 21.48 10.45
C ARG A 24 -7.47 20.00 10.57
N TRP A 25 -6.55 19.12 10.15
CA TRP A 25 -6.75 17.68 10.16
C TRP A 25 -5.65 16.99 10.96
N LYS A 26 -6.04 16.04 11.81
CA LYS A 26 -5.15 15.21 12.62
C LYS A 26 -5.35 13.75 12.23
N LEU A 27 -4.30 13.12 11.74
CA LEU A 27 -4.35 11.75 11.21
C LEU A 27 -3.51 10.80 12.05
N LEU A 28 -3.91 9.53 12.08
CA LEU A 28 -3.07 8.45 12.60
C LEU A 28 -2.52 7.64 11.43
N ALA A 29 -1.23 7.37 11.39
CA ALA A 29 -0.60 6.63 10.29
C ALA A 29 0.07 5.34 10.80
N GLN A 30 -0.05 4.26 10.01
CA GLN A 30 0.69 3.03 10.22
C GLN A 30 1.00 2.37 8.87
N GLY A 31 2.08 1.60 8.79
CA GLY A 31 2.36 0.85 7.58
C GLY A 31 3.69 0.13 7.55
N ASP A 32 4.01 -0.31 6.35
CA ASP A 32 5.26 -0.93 5.99
C ASP A 32 6.40 0.08 5.75
N SER A 33 7.44 -0.36 5.05
CA SER A 33 8.62 0.43 4.74
C SER A 33 8.35 1.70 3.93
N TRP A 34 7.22 1.82 3.23
CA TRP A 34 6.86 3.04 2.50
C TRP A 34 6.48 4.19 3.47
N PHE A 35 6.07 3.85 4.70
CA PHE A 35 5.72 4.80 5.76
C PHE A 35 6.78 4.93 6.85
N SER A 36 7.73 3.99 6.94
CA SER A 36 8.64 3.89 8.08
C SER A 36 9.59 5.09 8.24
N ASN A 37 9.72 5.56 9.48
CA ASN A 37 10.63 6.61 9.92
C ASN A 37 12.00 6.09 10.42
N ALA A 38 12.30 4.78 10.30
CA ALA A 38 13.52 4.18 10.83
C ALA A 38 14.77 4.99 10.39
N ARG A 39 15.36 5.66 11.38
CA ARG A 39 16.12 6.92 11.25
C ARG A 39 17.47 6.79 10.53
N ALA A 40 17.88 5.58 10.13
CA ALA A 40 19.21 5.33 9.59
C ALA A 40 19.39 5.74 8.11
N LYS A 41 18.30 6.00 7.34
CA LYS A 41 18.43 6.18 5.87
C LYS A 41 17.48 7.20 5.23
N LEU A 42 17.01 8.20 5.99
CA LEU A 42 16.24 9.33 5.44
C LEU A 42 16.99 10.10 4.33
N ASN A 43 18.33 10.00 4.29
CA ASN A 43 19.13 10.61 3.22
C ASN A 43 19.24 9.75 1.94
N ALA A 44 18.75 8.51 1.95
CA ALA A 44 18.84 7.57 0.81
C ALA A 44 17.47 7.08 0.30
N HIS A 45 16.44 7.06 1.15
CA HIS A 45 15.09 6.56 0.81
C HIS A 45 14.04 7.65 1.00
N ALA A 46 13.12 7.77 0.05
CA ALA A 46 11.99 8.68 0.19
C ALA A 46 10.85 8.00 0.94
N ASN A 47 10.30 8.69 1.94
CA ASN A 47 9.17 8.22 2.74
C ASN A 47 7.87 8.77 2.15
N LEU A 48 6.96 7.89 1.70
CA LEU A 48 5.73 8.31 1.02
C LEU A 48 4.86 9.21 1.90
N LEU A 49 4.79 8.92 3.21
CA LEU A 49 3.99 9.68 4.16
C LEU A 49 4.51 11.13 4.29
N GLN A 50 5.83 11.31 4.38
CA GLN A 50 6.46 12.63 4.52
C GLN A 50 6.35 13.49 3.24
N GLU A 51 6.20 12.85 2.08
CA GLU A 51 5.97 13.55 0.81
C GLU A 51 4.51 14.02 0.61
N LEU A 52 3.58 13.61 1.49
CA LEU A 52 2.19 14.08 1.41
C LEU A 52 2.14 15.60 1.64
N VAL A 53 1.39 16.28 0.78
CA VAL A 53 1.18 17.73 0.83
C VAL A 53 -0.30 18.07 0.89
N PHE A 54 -0.68 19.07 1.67
CA PHE A 54 -2.08 19.45 1.88
C PHE A 54 -2.27 20.96 1.67
N LYS A 55 -3.46 21.38 1.26
CA LYS A 55 -3.85 22.80 1.16
C LYS A 55 -4.08 23.44 2.51
N SER A 56 -4.50 22.64 3.49
CA SER A 56 -4.65 23.05 4.89
C SER A 56 -3.57 22.38 5.75
N ALA A 57 -3.11 23.08 6.78
CA ALA A 57 -2.20 22.51 7.76
C ALA A 57 -2.76 21.18 8.29
N THR A 58 -2.01 20.10 8.09
CA THR A 58 -2.40 18.74 8.46
C THR A 58 -1.24 18.09 9.20
N ALA A 59 -1.57 17.35 10.26
CA ALA A 59 -0.62 16.59 11.05
C ALA A 59 -0.96 15.10 11.02
N ALA A 60 0.06 14.25 11.11
CA ALA A 60 -0.10 12.84 11.35
C ALA A 60 0.82 12.35 12.48
N VAL A 61 0.33 11.44 13.30
CA VAL A 61 1.18 10.63 14.17
C VAL A 61 1.47 9.31 13.47
N ASN A 62 2.73 9.08 13.12
CA ASN A 62 3.20 7.91 12.39
C ASN A 62 3.73 6.83 13.34
N CYS A 63 3.00 5.73 13.44
CA CYS A 63 3.40 4.54 14.18
C CYS A 63 4.30 3.59 13.36
N ALA A 64 4.54 3.88 12.08
CA ALA A 64 5.44 3.07 11.26
C ALA A 64 6.90 3.36 11.60
N GLY A 65 7.64 2.31 11.99
CA GLY A 65 9.07 2.41 12.25
C GLY A 65 9.47 2.88 13.65
N THR A 66 8.56 2.90 14.64
CA THR A 66 8.94 2.96 16.07
C THR A 66 9.47 1.61 16.62
N GLY A 67 10.18 0.87 15.75
CA GLY A 67 10.53 -0.53 15.83
C GLY A 67 10.71 -1.09 14.42
N ASN A 68 10.40 -2.37 14.17
CA ASN A 68 10.31 -2.92 12.82
C ASN A 68 9.07 -2.35 12.10
N ALA A 69 9.18 -2.03 10.80
CA ALA A 69 8.00 -1.72 10.00
C ALA A 69 7.05 -2.93 9.91
N LEU A 70 5.78 -2.70 9.55
CA LEU A 70 4.78 -3.76 9.54
C LEU A 70 5.11 -4.83 8.48
N SER A 71 5.45 -6.04 8.94
CA SER A 71 5.77 -7.19 8.08
C SER A 71 4.50 -7.84 7.51
N HIS A 72 3.44 -7.95 8.30
CA HIS A 72 2.16 -8.52 7.86
C HIS A 72 0.98 -7.73 8.39
N MET A 73 -0.14 -7.72 7.66
CA MET A 73 -1.38 -7.11 8.13
C MET A 73 -1.86 -7.67 9.48
N VAL A 74 -1.65 -8.97 9.73
CA VAL A 74 -2.01 -9.62 10.99
C VAL A 74 -1.23 -9.08 12.20
N ASP A 75 -0.06 -8.48 11.96
CA ASP A 75 0.80 -7.93 13.02
C ASP A 75 0.30 -6.56 13.52
N LEU A 76 -0.69 -5.96 12.86
CA LEU A 76 -1.15 -4.60 13.16
C LEU A 76 -1.69 -4.49 14.59
N GLN A 77 -2.40 -5.50 15.07
CA GLN A 77 -2.88 -5.59 16.46
C GLN A 77 -1.73 -5.72 17.48
N SER A 78 -0.57 -6.19 17.03
CA SER A 78 0.63 -6.34 17.85
C SER A 78 1.47 -5.06 17.90
N SER A 79 1.05 -3.97 17.23
CA SER A 79 1.68 -2.65 17.32
C SER A 79 1.07 -1.86 18.48
N PRO A 80 1.72 -1.82 19.67
CA PRO A 80 1.08 -1.33 20.88
C PRO A 80 0.77 0.17 20.81
N ASP A 81 1.66 0.96 20.22
CA ASP A 81 1.43 2.39 20.03
C ASP A 81 0.27 2.66 19.08
N PHE A 82 0.18 1.94 17.96
CA PHE A 82 -0.91 2.14 17.02
C PHE A 82 -2.26 1.78 17.64
N VAL A 83 -2.36 0.61 18.29
CA VAL A 83 -3.61 0.17 18.94
C VAL A 83 -3.99 1.11 20.09
N ARG A 84 -3.02 1.51 20.92
CA ARG A 84 -3.24 2.47 22.01
C ARG A 84 -3.76 3.81 21.49
N LEU A 85 -3.16 4.34 20.41
CA LEU A 85 -3.57 5.62 19.83
C LEU A 85 -4.85 5.54 19.00
N LEU A 86 -5.23 4.36 18.50
CA LEU A 86 -6.46 4.18 17.72
C LEU A 86 -7.68 3.92 18.60
N ALA A 87 -7.53 3.05 19.62
CA ALA A 87 -8.65 2.48 20.38
C ALA A 87 -8.47 2.49 21.90
N GLY A 88 -7.35 3.00 22.42
CA GLY A 88 -7.12 3.13 23.85
C GLY A 88 -8.09 4.13 24.52
N ALA A 89 -8.28 4.01 25.84
CA ALA A 89 -9.18 4.87 26.61
C ALA A 89 -8.82 6.37 26.50
N ASP A 90 -7.52 6.66 26.44
CA ASP A 90 -6.98 8.03 26.31
C ASP A 90 -6.59 8.38 24.86
N ALA A 91 -7.05 7.60 23.87
CA ALA A 91 -6.78 7.90 22.48
C ALA A 91 -7.41 9.25 22.08
N PRO A 92 -6.72 10.10 21.31
CA PRO A 92 -7.35 11.27 20.73
C PRO A 92 -8.32 10.87 19.61
N ALA A 93 -9.30 11.73 19.32
CA ALA A 93 -10.13 11.58 18.14
C ALA A 93 -9.37 12.06 16.89
N TRP A 94 -9.12 11.14 15.96
CA TRP A 94 -8.49 11.41 14.66
C TRP A 94 -9.54 11.77 13.62
N ASP A 95 -9.13 12.55 12.61
CA ASP A 95 -9.95 12.88 11.44
C ASP A 95 -9.90 11.79 10.37
N GLY A 96 -8.90 10.91 10.44
CA GLY A 96 -8.77 9.72 9.60
C GLY A 96 -7.52 8.91 9.93
N VAL A 97 -7.44 7.72 9.35
CA VAL A 97 -6.32 6.79 9.50
C VAL A 97 -5.65 6.58 8.14
N LEU A 98 -4.33 6.72 8.05
CA LEU A 98 -3.52 6.47 6.86
C LEU A 98 -2.83 5.12 6.96
N LEU A 99 -2.91 4.29 5.91
CA LEU A 99 -2.34 2.96 5.91
C LEU A 99 -1.57 2.63 4.62
N SER A 100 -0.34 2.14 4.80
CA SER A 100 0.45 1.45 3.78
C SER A 100 0.62 -0.01 4.18
N VAL A 101 -0.23 -0.90 3.69
CA VAL A 101 -0.26 -2.32 4.10
C VAL A 101 -0.65 -3.26 2.95
N GLY A 102 -0.27 -4.53 3.08
CA GLY A 102 -0.60 -5.60 2.12
C GLY A 102 0.49 -5.92 1.11
N GLY A 103 1.44 -4.99 0.87
CA GLY A 103 2.59 -5.23 0.00
C GLY A 103 3.49 -6.36 0.53
N ASN A 104 3.89 -6.28 1.80
CA ASN A 104 4.68 -7.32 2.45
C ASN A 104 4.00 -8.68 2.48
N ASP A 105 2.69 -8.71 2.73
CA ASP A 105 1.90 -9.94 2.67
C ASP A 105 1.89 -10.55 1.26
N LEU A 106 1.72 -9.73 0.22
CA LEU A 106 1.72 -10.20 -1.18
C LEU A 106 3.00 -10.94 -1.49
N ILE A 107 4.12 -10.50 -0.94
CA ILE A 107 5.41 -11.07 -1.33
C ILE A 107 5.86 -12.18 -0.43
N ALA A 108 5.50 -12.16 0.84
CA ALA A 108 5.57 -13.38 1.62
C ALA A 108 4.85 -14.53 0.88
N ALA A 109 3.65 -14.26 0.36
CA ALA A 109 2.89 -15.24 -0.43
C ALA A 109 3.52 -15.57 -1.80
N ALA A 110 4.18 -14.61 -2.45
CA ALA A 110 4.92 -14.84 -3.70
C ALA A 110 6.19 -15.69 -3.49
N ARG A 111 6.81 -15.56 -2.32
CA ARG A 111 8.05 -16.26 -1.94
C ARG A 111 7.83 -17.62 -1.32
N THR A 112 6.59 -18.03 -1.06
CA THR A 112 6.29 -19.41 -0.66
C THR A 112 6.94 -20.36 -1.66
N PRO A 113 7.81 -21.29 -1.24
CA PRO A 113 8.50 -22.19 -2.16
C PRO A 113 7.53 -23.20 -2.78
N ALA A 114 7.92 -23.80 -3.91
CA ALA A 114 7.11 -24.85 -4.53
C ALA A 114 7.15 -26.18 -3.74
N GLN A 115 8.16 -26.35 -2.88
CA GLN A 115 8.39 -27.53 -2.06
C GLN A 115 8.78 -27.12 -0.65
N ASN A 116 8.44 -27.94 0.34
CA ASN A 116 8.88 -27.76 1.72
C ASN A 116 10.34 -28.24 1.90
N TRP A 117 10.85 -28.14 3.12
CA TRP A 117 12.22 -28.53 3.47
C TRP A 117 12.51 -30.04 3.27
N ASN A 118 11.47 -30.88 3.23
CA ASN A 118 11.57 -32.31 2.92
C ASN A 118 11.46 -32.62 1.42
N GLY A 119 11.32 -31.60 0.57
CA GLY A 119 11.13 -31.76 -0.88
C GLY A 119 9.70 -32.12 -1.29
N GLU A 120 8.75 -32.16 -0.35
CA GLU A 120 7.35 -32.43 -0.66
C GLU A 120 6.69 -31.19 -1.29
N PRO A 121 5.83 -31.35 -2.32
CA PRO A 121 5.15 -30.23 -2.94
C PRO A 121 4.31 -29.43 -1.95
N ILE A 122 4.44 -28.11 -1.97
CA ILE A 122 3.52 -27.21 -1.28
C ILE A 122 2.26 -27.05 -2.14
N PRO A 123 1.05 -27.24 -1.57
CA PRO A 123 -0.21 -27.12 -2.29
C PRO A 123 -0.39 -25.76 -2.98
N LEU A 124 -1.10 -25.74 -4.12
CA LEU A 124 -1.28 -24.54 -4.95
C LEU A 124 -2.03 -23.43 -4.20
N GLU A 125 -2.94 -23.78 -3.31
CA GLU A 125 -3.70 -22.88 -2.46
C GLU A 125 -2.86 -22.15 -1.40
N LEU A 126 -1.60 -22.54 -1.20
CA LEU A 126 -0.67 -21.92 -0.24
C LEU A 126 0.42 -21.06 -0.91
N ARG A 127 0.43 -20.96 -2.25
CA ARG A 127 1.45 -20.20 -3.00
C ARG A 127 0.86 -19.47 -4.19
N LEU A 128 1.42 -18.30 -4.52
CA LEU A 128 0.92 -17.49 -5.65
C LEU A 128 1.44 -17.92 -7.02
N LEU A 129 2.53 -18.68 -7.07
CA LEU A 129 3.19 -19.07 -8.32
C LEU A 129 3.07 -20.58 -8.56
N ARG A 130 2.89 -20.95 -9.83
CA ARG A 130 2.88 -22.32 -10.34
C ARG A 130 4.30 -22.74 -10.74
N ARG A 131 4.71 -23.97 -10.42
CA ARG A 131 5.98 -24.52 -10.91
C ARG A 131 5.84 -24.89 -12.39
N GLN A 132 6.96 -25.09 -13.08
CA GLN A 132 6.99 -25.31 -14.53
C GLN A 132 6.04 -26.42 -15.01
N THR A 133 5.92 -27.52 -14.26
CA THR A 133 5.03 -28.65 -14.58
C THR A 133 3.54 -28.38 -14.34
N GLU A 134 3.20 -27.24 -13.75
CA GLU A 134 1.83 -26.84 -13.41
C GLU A 134 1.36 -25.63 -14.22
N TRP A 135 2.21 -25.06 -15.07
CA TRP A 135 1.85 -23.87 -15.82
C TRP A 135 0.61 -24.10 -16.68
N GLY A 136 -0.26 -23.09 -16.70
CA GLY A 136 -1.40 -23.07 -17.60
C GLY A 136 -0.98 -23.09 -19.08
N PRO A 137 -1.96 -23.21 -19.99
CA PRO A 137 -1.70 -23.19 -21.42
C PRO A 137 -1.03 -21.87 -21.83
N PRO A 138 -0.14 -21.86 -22.84
CA PRO A 138 0.50 -20.63 -23.33
C PRO A 138 -0.49 -19.52 -23.73
N SER A 139 -1.70 -19.87 -24.17
CA SER A 139 -2.76 -18.93 -24.52
C SER A 139 -3.24 -18.06 -23.34
N ALA A 140 -2.96 -18.46 -22.09
CA ALA A 140 -3.24 -17.66 -20.90
C ALA A 140 -2.22 -16.53 -20.66
N GLY A 141 -1.19 -16.40 -21.52
CA GLY A 141 -0.13 -15.42 -21.35
C GLY A 141 0.55 -15.57 -19.98
N VAL A 142 0.90 -14.46 -19.33
CA VAL A 142 1.57 -14.50 -18.01
C VAL A 142 0.68 -15.02 -16.87
N ALA A 143 -0.64 -15.06 -17.03
CA ALA A 143 -1.54 -15.65 -16.02
C ALA A 143 -1.32 -17.17 -15.86
N ARG A 144 -0.66 -17.81 -16.84
CA ARG A 144 -0.28 -19.23 -16.76
C ARG A 144 0.61 -19.54 -15.56
N TYR A 145 1.38 -18.56 -15.06
CA TYR A 145 2.27 -18.70 -13.91
C TYR A 145 1.56 -18.54 -12.55
N PHE A 146 0.33 -18.04 -12.53
CA PHE A 146 -0.31 -17.51 -11.33
C PHE A 146 -1.35 -18.47 -10.73
N SER A 147 -1.25 -18.82 -9.46
CA SER A 147 -2.17 -19.74 -8.79
C SER A 147 -3.47 -19.06 -8.36
N GLU A 148 -4.59 -19.34 -9.07
CA GLU A 148 -5.92 -18.85 -8.66
C GLU A 148 -6.36 -19.35 -7.27
N PRO A 149 -6.17 -20.64 -6.90
CA PRO A 149 -6.45 -21.09 -5.54
C PRO A 149 -5.60 -20.36 -4.48
N GLY A 150 -4.30 -20.15 -4.77
CA GLY A 150 -3.40 -19.43 -3.87
C GLY A 150 -3.82 -17.97 -3.69
N TRP A 151 -4.27 -17.34 -4.77
CA TRP A 151 -4.82 -16.00 -4.75
C TRP A 151 -6.11 -15.91 -3.92
N ALA A 152 -7.01 -16.90 -4.03
CA ALA A 152 -8.22 -16.95 -3.22
C ALA A 152 -7.92 -17.00 -1.73
N THR A 153 -6.94 -17.83 -1.31
CA THR A 153 -6.46 -17.88 0.08
C THR A 153 -5.91 -16.53 0.54
N TYR A 154 -5.01 -15.94 -0.24
CA TYR A 154 -4.43 -14.63 0.06
C TYR A 154 -5.49 -13.53 0.17
N ALA A 155 -6.46 -13.51 -0.76
CA ALA A 155 -7.54 -12.53 -0.76
C ALA A 155 -8.45 -12.68 0.47
N GLY A 156 -8.73 -13.92 0.88
CA GLY A 156 -9.48 -14.20 2.12
C GLY A 156 -8.76 -13.66 3.36
N TYR A 157 -7.46 -13.94 3.47
CA TYR A 157 -6.59 -13.42 4.53
C TYR A 157 -6.61 -11.88 4.57
N LEU A 158 -6.40 -11.21 3.43
CA LEU A 158 -6.32 -9.74 3.39
C LEU A 158 -7.66 -9.10 3.78
N ARG A 159 -8.77 -9.64 3.27
CA ARG A 159 -10.12 -9.16 3.62
C ARG A 159 -10.40 -9.28 5.11
N ALA A 160 -10.02 -10.40 5.73
CA ALA A 160 -10.22 -10.62 7.16
C ALA A 160 -9.46 -9.59 8.00
N ASN A 161 -8.20 -9.32 7.66
CA ASN A 161 -7.37 -8.36 8.40
C ASN A 161 -7.81 -6.91 8.20
N VAL A 162 -8.22 -6.51 6.99
CA VAL A 162 -8.80 -5.17 6.76
C VAL A 162 -10.09 -5.00 7.56
N LYS A 163 -10.97 -6.01 7.59
CA LYS A 163 -12.20 -5.95 8.43
C LYS A 163 -11.85 -5.80 9.91
N HIS A 164 -10.88 -6.57 10.39
CA HIS A 164 -10.45 -6.50 11.78
C HIS A 164 -9.93 -5.11 12.14
N LEU A 165 -9.08 -4.52 11.31
CA LEU A 165 -8.64 -3.13 11.46
C LEU A 165 -9.80 -2.12 11.55
N LEU A 166 -10.80 -2.23 10.66
CA LEU A 166 -11.96 -1.33 10.71
C LEU A 166 -12.74 -1.51 12.02
N SER A 167 -12.86 -2.75 12.50
CA SER A 167 -13.47 -3.04 13.80
C SER A 167 -12.68 -2.46 14.98
N LEU A 168 -11.35 -2.38 14.89
CA LEU A 168 -10.50 -1.74 15.91
C LEU A 168 -10.71 -0.22 15.91
N ARG A 169 -10.75 0.43 14.74
CA ARG A 169 -11.09 1.86 14.63
C ARG A 169 -12.44 2.16 15.29
N ASP A 170 -13.45 1.31 15.05
CA ASP A 170 -14.80 1.52 15.57
C ASP A 170 -14.97 1.25 17.07
N GLN A 171 -13.97 0.65 17.71
CA GLN A 171 -13.92 0.54 19.18
C GLN A 171 -13.39 1.82 19.85
N GLY A 172 -12.70 2.67 19.08
CA GLY A 172 -12.06 3.88 19.58
C GLY A 172 -12.85 5.16 19.37
N PRO A 173 -12.31 6.30 19.82
CA PRO A 173 -12.91 7.63 19.64
C PRO A 173 -12.97 8.09 18.17
N SER A 174 -12.30 7.37 17.27
CA SER A 174 -12.30 7.63 15.82
C SER A 174 -13.30 6.75 15.05
N ALA A 175 -14.31 6.19 15.74
CA ALA A 175 -15.33 5.36 15.11
C ALA A 175 -16.00 6.06 13.90
N GLY A 176 -16.17 5.31 12.81
CA GLY A 176 -16.75 5.82 11.55
C GLY A 176 -15.88 6.79 10.76
N LYS A 177 -14.69 7.19 11.25
CA LYS A 177 -13.76 8.06 10.52
C LYS A 177 -13.15 7.32 9.32
N PRO A 178 -12.76 8.07 8.26
CA PRO A 178 -12.21 7.46 7.06
C PRO A 178 -10.88 6.75 7.33
N VAL A 179 -10.72 5.59 6.70
CA VAL A 179 -9.45 4.87 6.60
C VAL A 179 -8.99 4.95 5.15
N PHE A 180 -7.79 5.50 4.96
CA PHE A 180 -7.16 5.73 3.67
C PHE A 180 -6.07 4.69 3.44
N MET A 181 -6.24 3.90 2.40
CA MET A 181 -5.22 2.99 1.88
C MET A 181 -4.80 3.46 0.49
N HIS A 182 -3.62 3.01 0.06
CA HIS A 182 -3.18 3.15 -1.31
C HIS A 182 -2.81 1.78 -1.89
N CYS A 183 -2.84 1.69 -3.21
CA CYS A 183 -2.23 0.58 -3.94
C CYS A 183 -0.71 0.82 -4.04
N TYR A 184 0.03 -0.19 -4.50
CA TYR A 184 1.47 -0.05 -4.76
C TYR A 184 1.73 0.26 -6.23
N ALA A 185 2.83 0.96 -6.51
CA ALA A 185 3.33 1.06 -7.88
C ALA A 185 3.87 -0.30 -8.35
N VAL A 186 3.93 -0.52 -9.68
CA VAL A 186 4.39 -1.78 -10.27
C VAL A 186 5.93 -1.82 -10.28
N PRO A 187 6.59 -2.68 -9.49
CA PRO A 187 8.04 -2.78 -9.49
C PRO A 187 8.55 -3.50 -10.75
N MET A 188 9.83 -3.33 -11.05
CA MET A 188 10.52 -4.13 -12.06
C MET A 188 11.36 -5.20 -11.35
N PRO A 189 11.05 -6.51 -11.49
CA PRO A 189 11.87 -7.55 -10.88
C PRO A 189 13.31 -7.50 -11.38
N ARG A 190 14.25 -7.21 -10.48
CA ARG A 190 15.65 -6.93 -10.80
C ARG A 190 16.56 -7.19 -9.61
N PRO A 191 17.88 -7.36 -9.81
CA PRO A 191 18.84 -7.61 -8.73
C PRO A 191 19.18 -6.34 -7.93
N ALA A 192 18.18 -5.63 -7.42
CA ALA A 192 18.34 -4.42 -6.60
C ALA A 192 17.56 -4.57 -5.30
N GLY A 193 18.21 -5.11 -4.28
CA GLY A 193 17.58 -5.40 -3.00
C GLY A 193 17.51 -4.21 -2.04
N ALA A 194 16.66 -4.37 -1.02
CA ALA A 194 16.83 -3.66 0.24
C ALA A 194 18.09 -4.21 0.96
N GLU A 195 18.79 -3.39 1.73
CA GLU A 195 20.04 -3.82 2.39
C GLU A 195 19.74 -4.70 3.61
N SER A 196 20.67 -5.59 3.96
CA SER A 196 20.45 -6.68 4.91
C SER A 196 20.25 -6.27 6.38
N ASN A 197 20.38 -4.99 6.71
CA ASN A 197 20.19 -4.44 8.05
C ASN A 197 19.03 -3.43 8.10
N ASP A 198 18.11 -3.49 7.14
CA ASP A 198 16.99 -2.56 7.12
C ASP A 198 15.99 -2.96 8.22
N ASP A 199 15.96 -2.18 9.32
CA ASP A 199 14.89 -2.17 10.35
C ASP A 199 13.48 -1.87 9.77
N LEU A 200 13.35 -1.87 8.43
CA LEU A 200 12.16 -1.63 7.64
C LEU A 200 11.29 -2.89 7.47
N GLY A 201 11.60 -4.01 8.13
CA GLY A 201 10.80 -5.24 8.08
C GLY A 201 10.74 -5.92 6.70
N ALA A 202 11.39 -5.36 5.67
CA ALA A 202 11.54 -5.97 4.37
C ALA A 202 12.58 -7.07 4.44
N ALA A 203 12.32 -8.22 3.81
CA ALA A 203 13.34 -9.24 3.67
C ALA A 203 14.56 -8.67 2.91
N SER A 204 15.76 -8.93 3.45
CA SER A 204 17.03 -8.59 2.81
C SER A 204 17.06 -9.03 1.34
N GLY A 205 17.54 -8.15 0.46
CA GLY A 205 17.72 -8.43 -0.95
C GLY A 205 16.51 -8.07 -1.83
N PRO A 206 16.59 -8.42 -3.12
CA PRO A 206 15.49 -8.22 -4.06
C PRO A 206 14.31 -9.12 -3.71
N TRP A 207 13.11 -8.74 -4.14
CA TRP A 207 11.84 -9.17 -3.58
C TRP A 207 11.12 -10.19 -4.48
N LEU A 208 10.70 -9.78 -5.67
CA LEU A 208 10.01 -10.66 -6.61
C LEU A 208 11.01 -11.37 -7.54
N TYR A 209 12.13 -10.73 -7.85
CA TYR A 209 13.24 -11.31 -8.61
C TYR A 209 13.68 -12.70 -8.15
N PRO A 210 14.00 -12.97 -6.86
CA PRO A 210 14.39 -14.31 -6.44
C PRO A 210 13.25 -15.33 -6.55
N ALA A 211 12.00 -14.93 -6.30
CA ALA A 211 10.84 -15.81 -6.44
C ALA A 211 10.62 -16.24 -7.90
N LEU A 212 10.67 -15.30 -8.84
CA LEU A 212 10.51 -15.60 -10.26
C LEU A 212 11.62 -16.51 -10.78
N LYS A 213 12.86 -16.33 -10.29
CA LYS A 213 13.97 -17.26 -10.57
C LYS A 213 13.73 -18.64 -9.97
N ALA A 214 13.31 -18.73 -8.71
CA ALA A 214 13.05 -20.00 -8.04
C ALA A 214 11.94 -20.82 -8.72
N TYR A 215 10.93 -20.15 -9.26
CA TYR A 215 9.84 -20.78 -10.02
C TYR A 215 10.17 -21.02 -11.50
N GLY A 216 11.36 -20.60 -11.96
CA GLY A 216 11.80 -20.77 -13.33
C GLY A 216 10.97 -19.98 -14.35
N VAL A 217 10.38 -18.85 -13.94
CA VAL A 217 9.63 -17.95 -14.84
C VAL A 217 10.61 -17.30 -15.82
N PRO A 218 10.33 -17.29 -17.14
CA PRO A 218 11.22 -16.66 -18.12
C PRO A 218 11.40 -15.16 -17.83
N SER A 219 12.62 -14.65 -17.98
CA SER A 219 12.93 -13.25 -17.66
C SER A 219 12.19 -12.23 -18.52
N ALA A 220 11.84 -12.60 -19.75
CA ALA A 220 11.01 -11.80 -20.64
C ALA A 220 9.61 -11.52 -20.06
N ASP A 221 9.11 -12.40 -19.17
CA ASP A 221 7.76 -12.29 -18.59
C ASP A 221 7.75 -11.58 -17.23
N TRP A 222 8.90 -11.34 -16.60
CA TRP A 222 8.96 -10.84 -15.22
C TRP A 222 8.23 -9.52 -15.00
N ALA A 223 8.38 -8.56 -15.92
CA ALA A 223 7.68 -7.27 -15.84
C ALA A 223 6.15 -7.44 -15.89
N ALA A 224 5.68 -8.33 -16.76
CA ALA A 224 4.25 -8.59 -16.95
C ALA A 224 3.67 -9.41 -15.78
N VAL A 225 4.42 -10.36 -15.21
CA VAL A 225 4.02 -11.06 -13.98
C VAL A 225 3.94 -10.11 -12.79
N SER A 226 4.94 -9.25 -12.60
CA SER A 226 4.90 -8.25 -11.52
C SER A 226 3.69 -7.34 -11.63
N ARG A 227 3.42 -6.84 -12.85
CA ARG A 227 2.24 -6.03 -13.17
C ARG A 227 0.94 -6.78 -12.85
N LEU A 228 0.84 -8.05 -13.23
CA LEU A 228 -0.34 -8.88 -12.94
C LEU A 228 -0.58 -8.96 -11.42
N MET A 229 0.44 -9.30 -10.64
CA MET A 229 0.33 -9.46 -9.18
C MET A 229 -0.09 -8.16 -8.49
N VAL A 230 0.53 -7.03 -8.84
CA VAL A 230 0.18 -5.73 -8.27
C VAL A 230 -1.22 -5.28 -8.68
N PHE A 231 -1.64 -5.53 -9.92
CA PHE A 231 -3.01 -5.22 -10.34
C PHE A 231 -4.04 -6.11 -9.65
N HIS A 232 -3.77 -7.39 -9.44
CA HIS A 232 -4.64 -8.26 -8.65
C HIS A 232 -4.83 -7.70 -7.23
N LEU A 233 -3.74 -7.27 -6.57
CA LEU A 233 -3.83 -6.60 -5.26
C LEU A 233 -4.63 -5.30 -5.33
N ALA A 234 -4.36 -4.45 -6.32
CA ALA A 234 -5.09 -3.19 -6.48
C ALA A 234 -6.60 -3.42 -6.68
N GLN A 235 -6.99 -4.40 -7.50
CA GLN A 235 -8.39 -4.76 -7.70
C GLN A 235 -9.02 -5.30 -6.41
N LEU A 236 -8.30 -6.13 -5.65
CA LEU A 236 -8.77 -6.63 -4.35
C LEU A 236 -9.04 -5.48 -3.36
N LEU A 237 -8.10 -4.55 -3.21
CA LEU A 237 -8.25 -3.38 -2.34
C LEU A 237 -9.43 -2.50 -2.78
N LYS A 238 -9.51 -2.19 -4.08
CA LYS A 238 -10.61 -1.40 -4.64
C LYS A 238 -11.97 -2.09 -4.47
N SER A 239 -12.03 -3.42 -4.60
CA SER A 239 -13.26 -4.18 -4.36
C SER A 239 -13.69 -4.09 -2.90
N MET A 240 -12.76 -4.08 -1.94
CA MET A 240 -13.08 -3.84 -0.53
C MET A 240 -13.63 -2.43 -0.35
N ALA A 241 -12.96 -1.41 -0.88
CA ALA A 241 -13.42 -0.03 -0.77
C ALA A 241 -14.77 0.23 -1.46
N ALA A 242 -15.12 -0.53 -2.49
CA ALA A 242 -16.42 -0.44 -3.16
C ALA A 242 -17.57 -1.06 -2.33
N ASP A 243 -17.28 -2.09 -1.54
CA ASP A 243 -18.24 -2.72 -0.64
C ASP A 243 -18.37 -1.93 0.67
N LYS A 244 -19.21 -0.88 0.62
CA LYS A 244 -19.44 0.02 1.76
C LYS A 244 -20.16 -0.64 2.93
N VAL A 245 -20.78 -1.80 2.74
CA VAL A 245 -21.45 -2.55 3.80
C VAL A 245 -20.42 -3.34 4.60
N ALA A 246 -19.55 -4.08 3.91
CA ALA A 246 -18.54 -4.90 4.59
C ALA A 246 -17.30 -4.10 5.02
N PHE A 247 -17.01 -2.96 4.39
CA PHE A 247 -15.84 -2.12 4.64
C PHE A 247 -16.22 -0.63 4.78
N PRO A 248 -17.03 -0.26 5.78
CA PRO A 248 -17.49 1.11 5.96
C PRO A 248 -16.33 2.07 6.25
N GLY A 249 -16.35 3.22 5.56
CA GLY A 249 -15.33 4.26 5.71
C GLY A 249 -13.97 3.92 5.08
N LEU A 250 -13.84 2.82 4.33
CA LEU A 250 -12.61 2.49 3.61
C LEU A 250 -12.54 3.25 2.27
N PHE A 251 -11.41 3.93 2.05
CA PHE A 251 -11.06 4.63 0.83
C PHE A 251 -9.71 4.11 0.33
N VAL A 252 -9.67 3.72 -0.96
CA VAL A 252 -8.45 3.20 -1.59
C VAL A 252 -8.08 4.08 -2.76
N PHE A 253 -6.87 4.62 -2.74
CA PHE A 253 -6.26 5.33 -3.85
C PHE A 253 -5.51 4.36 -4.78
N ASP A 254 -5.75 4.48 -6.08
CA ASP A 254 -5.14 3.59 -7.08
C ASP A 254 -3.79 4.12 -7.58
N SER A 255 -2.75 3.93 -6.78
CA SER A 255 -1.38 4.34 -7.13
C SER A 255 -0.83 3.67 -8.39
N THR A 256 -1.45 2.59 -8.89
CA THR A 256 -1.02 1.94 -10.14
C THR A 256 -1.24 2.84 -11.36
N THR A 257 -2.09 3.85 -11.23
CA THR A 257 -2.41 4.83 -12.27
C THR A 257 -1.46 6.03 -12.30
N VAL A 258 -0.62 6.18 -11.29
CA VAL A 258 0.36 7.28 -11.23
C VAL A 258 1.52 6.98 -12.19
N PRO A 259 1.82 7.88 -13.14
CA PRO A 259 2.87 7.63 -14.12
C PRO A 259 4.25 7.74 -13.46
N LEU A 260 4.95 6.61 -13.40
CA LEU A 260 6.33 6.53 -12.92
C LEU A 260 7.29 6.10 -14.03
N ALA A 261 8.51 6.64 -13.98
CA ALA A 261 9.63 6.16 -14.76
C ALA A 261 10.03 4.77 -14.23
N LEU A 262 9.88 3.75 -15.08
CA LEU A 262 10.22 2.38 -14.74
C LEU A 262 11.72 2.22 -14.51
N ALA A 263 12.09 1.34 -13.58
CA ALA A 263 13.48 0.91 -13.45
C ALA A 263 13.89 0.05 -14.67
N ALA A 264 15.14 0.20 -15.10
CA ALA A 264 15.69 -0.61 -16.19
C ALA A 264 15.82 -2.09 -15.77
N PRO A 265 15.43 -3.05 -16.62
CA PRO A 265 15.68 -4.48 -16.37
C PRO A 265 17.15 -4.76 -16.05
N GLY A 266 17.40 -5.60 -15.06
CA GLY A 266 18.76 -6.02 -14.68
C GLY A 266 19.59 -4.97 -13.92
N SER A 267 19.10 -3.74 -13.76
CA SER A 267 19.80 -2.72 -12.95
C SER A 267 19.86 -3.10 -11.47
N THR A 268 20.95 -2.74 -10.79
CA THR A 268 21.26 -3.16 -9.40
C THR A 268 21.10 -2.06 -8.35
N GLY A 269 20.91 -0.80 -8.75
CA GLY A 269 20.77 0.36 -7.85
C GLY A 269 19.62 1.29 -8.26
N ILE A 270 19.71 2.59 -7.99
CA ILE A 270 18.66 3.56 -8.36
C ILE A 270 18.44 3.55 -9.88
N SER A 271 17.17 3.51 -10.31
CA SER A 271 16.80 3.55 -11.72
C SER A 271 15.37 4.07 -11.91
N GLY A 272 15.19 5.06 -12.78
CA GLY A 272 13.91 5.73 -12.96
C GLY A 272 13.44 6.39 -11.64
N ASP A 273 12.20 6.14 -11.26
CA ASP A 273 11.61 6.60 -10.00
C ASP A 273 11.83 5.63 -8.82
N TRP A 274 12.70 4.63 -9.00
CA TRP A 274 12.91 3.55 -8.03
C TRP A 274 14.29 3.63 -7.39
N HIS A 275 14.33 3.54 -6.07
CA HIS A 275 15.57 3.45 -5.32
C HIS A 275 16.16 2.03 -5.41
N ASN A 276 15.34 1.01 -5.13
CA ASN A 276 15.68 -0.41 -5.31
C ASN A 276 14.52 -1.11 -6.06
N GLU A 277 14.37 -2.43 -5.97
CA GLU A 277 13.30 -3.14 -6.69
C GLU A 277 11.90 -2.65 -6.27
N ILE A 278 11.71 -2.27 -5.00
CA ILE A 278 10.37 -2.11 -4.40
C ILE A 278 10.14 -0.76 -3.74
N HIS A 279 11.21 -0.04 -3.40
CA HIS A 279 11.14 1.27 -2.79
C HIS A 279 11.35 2.35 -3.86
N LEU A 280 10.51 3.37 -3.80
CA LEU A 280 10.62 4.55 -4.64
C LEU A 280 11.75 5.46 -4.17
N ASN A 281 12.28 6.26 -5.08
CA ASN A 281 13.11 7.41 -4.73
C ASN A 281 12.23 8.65 -4.49
N HIS A 282 12.85 9.79 -4.19
CA HIS A 282 12.13 11.04 -3.88
C HIS A 282 11.19 11.48 -5.00
N SER A 283 11.63 11.38 -6.26
CA SER A 283 10.77 11.68 -7.42
C SER A 283 9.55 10.74 -7.49
N GLY A 284 9.75 9.43 -7.26
CA GLY A 284 8.66 8.46 -7.24
C GLY A 284 7.65 8.69 -6.11
N CYS A 285 8.14 8.87 -4.88
CA CYS A 285 7.29 9.15 -3.72
C CYS A 285 6.51 10.45 -3.92
N PHE A 286 7.16 11.53 -4.36
CA PHE A 286 6.50 12.82 -4.58
C PHE A 286 5.33 12.73 -5.58
N LYS A 287 5.50 11.98 -6.69
CA LYS A 287 4.43 11.80 -7.68
C LYS A 287 3.20 11.11 -7.10
N ILE A 288 3.40 10.03 -6.35
CA ILE A 288 2.30 9.31 -5.69
C ILE A 288 1.70 10.17 -4.59
N ALA A 289 2.53 10.76 -3.74
CA ALA A 289 2.11 11.53 -2.59
C ALA A 289 1.21 12.71 -2.99
N ARG A 290 1.59 13.47 -4.03
CA ARG A 290 0.77 14.57 -4.52
C ARG A 290 -0.62 14.12 -4.95
N ALA A 291 -0.70 13.04 -5.74
CA ALA A 291 -1.98 12.53 -6.23
C ALA A 291 -2.82 11.92 -5.09
N TRP A 292 -2.18 11.26 -4.14
CA TRP A 292 -2.88 10.65 -3.01
C TRP A 292 -3.39 11.70 -2.02
N SER A 293 -2.59 12.73 -1.74
CA SER A 293 -3.00 13.90 -0.95
C SER A 293 -4.30 14.52 -1.45
N GLU A 294 -4.41 14.76 -2.76
CA GLU A 294 -5.64 15.30 -3.36
C GLU A 294 -6.84 14.37 -3.10
N ALA A 295 -6.64 13.05 -3.18
CA ALA A 295 -7.67 12.06 -2.89
C ALA A 295 -8.10 12.05 -1.41
N ILE A 296 -7.14 12.18 -0.48
CA ILE A 296 -7.41 12.29 0.95
C ILE A 296 -8.21 13.56 1.26
N GLU A 297 -7.78 14.72 0.73
CA GLU A 297 -8.46 16.00 0.95
C GLU A 297 -9.90 15.98 0.44
N MET A 298 -10.15 15.40 -0.74
CA MET A 298 -11.51 15.27 -1.26
C MET A 298 -12.44 14.51 -0.31
N VAL A 299 -11.91 13.52 0.40
CA VAL A 299 -12.69 12.77 1.38
C VAL A 299 -12.89 13.56 2.66
N LEU A 300 -11.82 14.12 3.24
CA LEU A 300 -11.87 14.91 4.47
C LEU A 300 -12.76 16.15 4.35
N GLU A 301 -12.84 16.75 3.16
CA GLU A 301 -13.72 17.89 2.86
C GLU A 301 -15.17 17.47 2.54
N GLY A 302 -15.49 16.18 2.59
CA GLY A 302 -16.82 15.66 2.27
C GLY A 302 -17.20 15.72 0.78
N ARG A 303 -16.28 16.12 -0.11
CA ARG A 303 -16.54 16.27 -1.55
C ARG A 303 -16.83 14.94 -2.25
N HIS A 304 -16.37 13.82 -1.69
CA HIS A 304 -16.68 12.47 -2.17
C HIS A 304 -18.18 12.10 -2.10
N LEU A 305 -18.99 12.85 -1.33
CA LEU A 305 -20.43 12.66 -1.22
C LEU A 305 -21.22 13.39 -2.31
N ILE A 306 -20.57 14.26 -3.10
CA ILE A 306 -21.21 15.04 -4.15
C ILE A 306 -21.16 14.22 -5.45
N PRO A 307 -22.31 13.87 -6.05
CA PRO A 307 -22.33 13.20 -7.34
C PRO A 307 -21.66 14.09 -8.41
N ALA A 308 -20.80 13.50 -9.24
CA ALA A 308 -20.22 14.22 -10.37
C ALA A 308 -21.35 14.79 -11.24
N PRO A 309 -21.29 16.07 -11.65
CA PRO A 309 -22.34 16.65 -12.48
C PRO A 309 -22.46 15.83 -13.77
N THR A 310 -23.63 15.22 -13.95
CA THR A 310 -23.95 14.50 -15.17
C THR A 310 -23.93 15.52 -16.31
N GLY A 311 -22.93 15.40 -17.17
CA GLY A 311 -22.73 16.27 -18.32
C GLY A 311 -24.03 16.42 -19.10
N ARG A 312 -24.50 17.67 -19.19
CA ARG A 312 -25.67 18.11 -19.94
C ARG A 312 -25.53 17.63 -21.38
N LYS A 313 -26.26 16.57 -21.78
CA LYS A 313 -26.40 16.18 -23.19
C LYS A 313 -26.91 17.39 -23.98
N GLY A 314 -26.20 17.71 -25.06
CA GLY A 314 -26.39 18.89 -25.89
C GLY A 314 -27.85 19.09 -26.32
N ARG A 315 -28.34 20.30 -26.08
CA ARG A 315 -29.54 20.84 -26.70
C ARG A 315 -29.07 21.56 -27.96
N GLY A 316 -29.29 20.98 -29.14
CA GLY A 316 -28.85 21.57 -30.40
C GLY A 316 -29.33 20.77 -31.60
N GLY A 317 -30.58 21.00 -32.01
CA GLY A 317 -31.19 20.38 -33.18
C GLY A 317 -32.52 21.04 -33.51
N GLY A 318 -32.53 22.38 -33.58
CA GLY A 318 -33.67 23.16 -34.05
C GLY A 318 -33.57 23.36 -35.56
N GLN A 319 -34.54 22.78 -36.26
CA GLN A 319 -35.16 23.19 -37.52
C GLN A 319 -34.41 24.20 -38.42
N SER A 320 -34.14 23.80 -39.66
CA SER A 320 -34.24 24.72 -40.80
C SER A 320 -35.10 24.06 -41.88
N SER A 321 -36.15 24.79 -42.24
CA SER A 321 -37.08 24.56 -43.33
C SER A 321 -36.67 25.45 -44.50
N SER A 322 -36.50 24.84 -45.67
CA SER A 322 -36.70 25.44 -47.00
C SER A 322 -36.66 24.33 -48.03
#